data_AF-A0A327KBY7-F1
#
_entry.id   AF-A0A327KBY7-F1
#
_cell.length_a   1.000
_cell.length_b   1.000
_cell.length_c   1.000
_cell.angle_alpha   90.00
_cell.angle_beta   90.00
_cell.angle_gamma   90.00
#
_symmetry.space_group_name_H-M   'P 1'
#
loop_
_entity.id
_entity.type
_entity.pdbx_description
1 polymer ?
#
loop_
_entity_poly.entity_id
_entity_poly.type
_entity_poly.pdbx_seq_one_letter_code
_entity_poly.pdbx_strand_id
1 'polypeptide(L)'
;EAYPGDVFYLHSRLLERAAKMNDDYGSGSLTALPVIETQANDVSAYIPTNVISITDGQIFLETDLFYQGIRPAVNVGLSVSRVGSAAQIKAMKQ
;
A
#
# COMPACT_ATOMS: atom_id res chain seq x y z
N GLU A 1 -17.09 13.43 0.51
CA GLU A 1 -16.36 13.63 1.79
C GLU A 1 -15.69 15.02 1.91
N ALA A 2 -16.27 16.13 1.40
CA ALA A 2 -15.81 17.50 1.65
C ALA A 2 -14.28 17.78 1.58
N TYR A 3 -13.52 17.03 0.77
CA TYR A 3 -12.09 17.25 0.57
C TYR A 3 -11.83 18.36 -0.45
N PRO A 4 -10.69 19.07 -0.34
CA PRO A 4 -10.27 19.99 -1.39
C PRO A 4 -9.92 19.22 -2.68
N GLY A 5 -10.04 19.88 -3.83
CA GLY A 5 -9.87 19.24 -5.15
C GLY A 5 -8.46 18.70 -5.43
N ASP A 6 -7.46 19.11 -4.66
CA ASP A 6 -6.05 18.72 -4.79
C ASP A 6 -5.60 17.66 -3.78
N VAL A 7 -6.52 17.06 -3.03
CA VAL A 7 -6.18 16.03 -2.03
C VAL A 7 -5.49 14.81 -2.64
N PHE A 8 -5.77 14.49 -3.91
CA PHE A 8 -5.03 13.46 -4.64
C PHE A 8 -3.56 13.87 -4.83
N TYR A 9 -3.33 15.12 -5.25
CA TYR A 9 -1.99 15.65 -5.47
C TYR A 9 -1.15 15.68 -4.19
N LEU A 10 -1.79 15.89 -3.03
CA LEU A 10 -1.12 15.83 -1.74
C LEU A 10 -0.46 14.46 -1.50
N HIS A 11 -1.18 13.37 -1.76
CA HIS A 11 -0.69 12.01 -1.57
C HIS A 11 0.31 11.62 -2.66
N SER A 12 0.03 11.95 -3.92
CA SER A 12 0.88 11.54 -5.04
C SER A 12 2.28 12.16 -4.92
N ARG A 13 2.38 13.48 -4.71
CA ARG A 13 3.69 14.14 -4.57
C ARG A 13 4.50 13.63 -3.38
N LEU A 14 3.85 13.08 -2.36
CA LEU A 14 4.51 12.51 -1.20
C LEU A 14 5.04 11.11 -1.51
N LEU A 15 4.18 10.23 -2.03
CA LEU A 15 4.51 8.82 -2.24
C LEU A 15 5.43 8.60 -3.44
N GLU A 16 5.30 9.38 -4.51
CA GLU A 16 6.17 9.32 -5.70
C GLU A 16 7.64 9.67 -5.41
N ARG A 17 7.94 10.22 -4.22
CA ARG A 17 9.33 10.44 -3.79
C ARG A 17 10.00 9.18 -3.23
N ALA A 18 9.23 8.17 -2.89
CA ALA A 18 9.73 6.89 -2.42
C ALA A 18 10.05 5.99 -3.62
N ALA A 19 11.34 5.90 -3.96
CA ALA A 19 11.80 5.16 -5.13
C ALA A 19 13.13 4.45 -4.87
N LYS A 20 13.51 3.56 -5.79
CA LYS A 20 14.87 3.02 -5.91
C LYS A 20 15.61 3.81 -6.99
N MET A 21 16.70 4.44 -6.61
CA MET A 21 17.54 5.21 -7.52
C MET A 21 18.33 4.29 -8.45
N ASN A 22 18.74 4.80 -9.60
CA ASN A 22 19.62 4.12 -10.52
C ASN A 22 21.09 4.15 -10.01
N ASP A 23 21.98 3.49 -10.74
CA ASP A 23 23.40 3.38 -10.38
C ASP A 23 24.14 4.71 -10.47
N ASP A 24 23.76 5.60 -11.40
CA ASP A 24 24.34 6.94 -11.53
C ASP A 24 24.12 7.81 -10.27
N TYR A 25 23.04 7.54 -9.53
CA TYR A 25 22.68 8.20 -8.26
C TYR A 25 22.95 7.32 -7.03
N GLY A 26 23.82 6.30 -7.13
CA GLY A 26 24.30 5.50 -6.00
C GLY A 26 23.33 4.40 -5.53
N SER A 27 22.32 4.06 -6.32
CA SER A 27 21.40 2.91 -6.14
C SER A 27 20.63 2.85 -4.81
N GLY A 28 20.57 3.96 -4.07
CA GLY A 28 19.85 4.10 -2.80
C GLY A 28 18.34 3.90 -2.95
N SER A 29 17.65 3.70 -1.82
CA SER A 29 16.20 3.47 -1.83
C SER A 29 15.50 4.11 -0.65
N LEU A 30 14.28 4.58 -0.89
CA LEU A 30 13.32 4.98 0.14
C LEU A 30 12.05 4.15 -0.03
N THR A 31 11.71 3.33 0.96
CA THR A 31 10.49 2.52 0.96
C THR A 31 9.39 3.23 1.75
N ALA A 32 8.23 3.42 1.14
CA ALA A 32 7.06 3.99 1.82
C ALA A 32 6.10 2.90 2.28
N LEU A 33 5.60 3.03 3.51
CA LEU A 33 4.54 2.19 4.09
C LEU A 33 3.41 3.10 4.59
N PRO A 34 2.58 3.66 3.68
CA PRO A 34 1.46 4.49 4.08
C PRO A 34 0.39 3.66 4.79
N VAL A 35 -0.21 4.22 5.84
CA VAL A 35 -1.32 3.63 6.58
C VAL A 35 -2.57 4.48 6.35
N ILE A 36 -3.66 3.84 5.92
CA ILE A 36 -4.95 4.47 5.70
C ILE A 36 -5.98 3.75 6.55
N GLU A 37 -6.71 4.51 7.35
CA GLU A 37 -7.85 3.99 8.11
C GLU A 37 -9.09 3.97 7.21
N THR A 38 -9.71 2.80 7.07
CA THR A 38 -11.01 2.65 6.41
C THR A 38 -12.12 2.72 7.44
N GLN A 39 -13.24 3.35 7.09
CA GLN A 39 -14.43 3.35 7.94
C GLN A 39 -15.28 2.14 7.57
N ALA A 40 -15.62 1.32 8.55
CA ALA A 40 -16.41 0.09 8.34
C ALA A 40 -15.88 -0.83 7.22
N ASN A 41 -14.55 -0.93 7.06
CA ASN A 41 -13.87 -1.68 6.00
C ASN A 41 -14.20 -1.22 4.56
N ASP A 42 -14.71 0.00 4.38
CA ASP A 42 -15.01 0.54 3.05
C ASP A 42 -13.74 0.98 2.31
N VAL A 43 -13.34 0.17 1.33
CA VAL A 43 -12.21 0.45 0.42
C VAL A 43 -12.60 1.34 -0.77
N SER A 44 -13.90 1.58 -0.98
CA SER A 44 -14.42 2.39 -2.08
C SER A 44 -14.51 3.88 -1.74
N ALA A 45 -14.26 4.25 -0.48
CA ALA A 45 -14.16 5.63 -0.05
C ALA A 45 -13.06 6.39 -0.81
N TYR A 46 -13.16 7.72 -0.84
CA TYR A 46 -12.37 8.54 -1.76
C TYR A 46 -10.87 8.50 -1.45
N ILE A 47 -10.49 8.60 -0.17
CA ILE A 47 -9.08 8.57 0.24
C ILE A 47 -8.45 7.17 0.04
N PRO A 48 -9.07 6.06 0.50
CA PRO A 48 -8.57 4.71 0.20
C PRO A 48 -8.37 4.47 -1.30
N THR A 49 -9.37 4.79 -2.12
CA THR A 49 -9.28 4.60 -3.59
C THR A 49 -8.12 5.38 -4.20
N ASN A 50 -7.95 6.64 -3.80
CA ASN A 50 -6.83 7.47 -4.26
C ASN A 50 -5.48 6.86 -3.89
N VAL A 51 -5.27 6.50 -2.63
CA VAL A 51 -3.98 5.96 -2.18
C VAL A 51 -3.69 4.60 -2.82
N ILE A 52 -4.69 3.72 -2.93
CA ILE A 52 -4.55 2.42 -3.62
C ILE A 52 -4.09 2.62 -5.08
N SER A 53 -4.60 3.65 -5.77
CA SER A 53 -4.18 3.93 -7.14
C SER A 53 -2.71 4.41 -7.26
N ILE A 54 -2.16 5.01 -6.20
CA ILE A 54 -0.79 5.54 -6.18
C ILE A 54 0.21 4.46 -5.73
N THR A 55 -0.11 3.69 -4.69
CA THR A 55 0.81 2.71 -4.10
C THR A 55 0.96 1.45 -4.95
N ASP A 56 2.14 0.81 -4.93
CA ASP A 56 2.45 -0.43 -5.66
C ASP A 56 1.76 -1.71 -5.12
N GLY A 57 0.80 -1.58 -4.22
CA GLY A 57 0.09 -2.68 -3.60
C GLY A 57 -0.45 -2.28 -2.23
N GLN A 58 -1.15 -3.22 -1.60
CA GLN A 58 -1.74 -3.00 -0.29
C GLN A 58 -1.73 -4.28 0.54
N ILE A 59 -1.64 -4.10 1.84
CA ILE A 59 -1.94 -5.13 2.85
C ILE A 59 -3.23 -4.69 3.51
N PHE A 60 -4.32 -5.40 3.24
CA PHE A 60 -5.63 -5.10 3.79
C PHE A 60 -5.86 -5.90 5.08
N LEU A 61 -6.16 -5.17 6.16
CA LEU A 61 -6.41 -5.76 7.47
C LEU A 61 -7.91 -5.76 7.76
N GLU A 62 -8.48 -6.92 8.08
CA GLU A 62 -9.91 -7.05 8.35
C GLU A 62 -10.22 -7.25 9.82
N THR A 63 -11.21 -6.52 10.30
CA THR A 63 -11.69 -6.61 11.69
C THR A 63 -12.24 -8.00 12.02
N ASP A 64 -12.93 -8.64 11.09
CA ASP A 64 -13.54 -9.96 11.30
C ASP A 64 -12.46 -11.05 11.50
N LEU A 65 -11.40 -11.03 10.68
CA LEU A 65 -10.25 -11.93 10.85
C LEU A 65 -9.55 -11.70 12.20
N PHE A 66 -9.43 -10.44 12.63
CA PHE A 66 -8.84 -10.10 13.92
C PHE A 66 -9.65 -10.65 15.09
N TYR A 67 -10.99 -10.52 15.05
CA TYR A 67 -11.89 -11.05 16.09
C TYR A 67 -11.97 -12.58 16.08
N GLN A 68 -11.69 -13.24 14.96
CA GLN A 68 -11.52 -14.69 14.86
C GLN A 68 -10.17 -15.18 15.43
N GLY A 69 -9.29 -14.26 15.87
CA GLY A 69 -8.00 -14.59 16.47
C GLY A 69 -6.84 -14.68 15.48
N ILE A 70 -7.07 -14.42 14.18
CA ILE A 70 -6.01 -14.39 13.17
C ILE A 70 -5.22 -13.10 13.32
N ARG A 71 -3.92 -13.22 13.64
CA ARG A 71 -3.01 -12.09 13.85
C ARG A 71 -1.64 -12.40 13.21
N PRO A 72 -1.20 -11.63 12.19
CA PRO A 72 -1.85 -10.44 11.64
C PRO A 72 -3.09 -10.77 10.79
N ALA A 73 -4.11 -9.93 10.88
CA ALA A 73 -5.44 -10.12 10.29
C ALA A 73 -5.48 -9.77 8.78
N VAL A 74 -4.55 -10.31 8.01
CA VAL A 74 -4.37 -9.97 6.58
C VAL A 74 -5.39 -10.71 5.73
N ASN A 75 -6.21 -9.98 4.97
CA ASN A 75 -7.05 -10.59 3.93
C ASN A 75 -6.20 -10.86 2.68
N VAL A 76 -5.98 -12.15 2.37
CA VAL A 76 -5.16 -12.59 1.24
C VAL A 76 -5.77 -12.34 -0.13
N GLY A 77 -7.09 -12.17 -0.24
CA GLY A 77 -7.79 -11.91 -1.50
C GLY A 77 -7.75 -10.43 -1.90
N LEU A 78 -7.78 -9.54 -0.91
CA LEU A 78 -7.74 -8.08 -1.13
C LEU A 78 -6.32 -7.50 -1.07
N SER A 79 -5.39 -8.20 -0.43
CA SER A 79 -3.99 -7.79 -0.37
C SER A 79 -3.23 -8.19 -1.62
N VAL A 80 -2.45 -7.28 -2.18
CA VAL A 80 -1.67 -7.53 -3.40
C VAL A 80 -0.36 -6.76 -3.37
N SER A 81 0.65 -7.29 -4.05
CA SER A 81 1.88 -6.59 -4.39
C SER A 81 2.08 -6.61 -5.90
N ARG A 82 2.15 -5.42 -6.53
CA ARG A 82 2.37 -5.30 -7.99
C ARG A 82 3.79 -5.68 -8.38
N VAL A 83 4.77 -5.46 -7.49
CA VAL A 83 6.16 -5.91 -7.67
C VAL A 83 6.25 -7.43 -7.56
N GLY A 84 5.38 -8.04 -6.73
CA GLY A 84 5.20 -9.49 -6.64
C GLY A 84 6.50 -10.22 -6.33
N SER A 85 6.76 -11.29 -7.08
CA SER A 85 7.91 -12.15 -6.84
C SER A 85 9.25 -11.44 -7.11
N ALA A 86 9.31 -10.33 -7.85
CA ALA A 86 10.58 -9.64 -8.09
C ALA A 86 11.27 -9.21 -6.78
N ALA A 87 10.49 -8.94 -5.72
CA ALA A 87 11.00 -8.56 -4.40
C ALA A 87 11.35 -9.76 -3.48
N GLN A 88 11.11 -11.00 -3.90
CA GLN A 88 11.35 -12.19 -3.09
C GLN A 88 12.74 -12.79 -3.33
N ILE A 89 13.36 -13.31 -2.26
CA ILE A 89 14.57 -14.14 -2.39
C ILE A 89 14.26 -15.48 -3.05
N LYS A 90 15.27 -16.10 -3.69
CA LYS A 90 15.09 -17.37 -4.43
C LYS A 90 14.45 -18.48 -3.59
N ALA A 91 14.79 -18.57 -2.30
CA ALA A 91 14.24 -19.60 -1.40
C ALA A 91 12.73 -19.47 -1.14
N MET A 92 12.16 -18.25 -1.22
CA MET A 92 10.73 -18.01 -0.98
C MET A 92 9.88 -18.22 -2.25
N LYS A 93 10.50 -18.24 -3.42
CA LYS A 93 9.81 -18.41 -4.71
C LYS A 93 9.55 -19.87 -5.08
N GLN A 94 10.22 -20.81 -4.42
CA GLN A 94 10.19 -22.24 -4.77
C GLN A 94 8.80 -22.84 -4.60
#